data_AF-A0A182ETC5-F1
#
_entry.id   AF-A0A182ETC5-F1
#
_cell.length_a   1.000
_cell.length_b   1.000
_cell.length_c   1.000
_cell.angle_alpha   90.00
_cell.angle_beta   90.00
_cell.angle_gamma   90.00
#
_symmetry.space_group_name_H-M   'P 1'
#
loop_
_entity.id
_entity.type
_entity.pdbx_description
1 polymer ?
#
loop_
_entity_poly.entity_id
_entity_poly.type
_entity_poly.pdbx_seq_one_letter_code
_entity_poly.pdbx_strand_id
1 'polypeptide(L)'
;MNLWNDLRIFFTFVIILAFILILIQSRRSELIARFDFIWKLQALDEGREMEKRHAQNRAVLENILPAHVAEYFLRENERTELYSEARDNAAIVFITITEFDKFYMELDANNEGVECLRLLNEIIADFDMQLSCEEFKCIEKIKTISTTYMAASGLFGKVNDQSHVVAVVLFAIRLLALIKHINEHSFNNFNLRI
;
A
#
# COMPACT_ATOMS: atom_id res chain seq x y z
N MET A 1 82.66 33.80 7.55
CA MET A 1 81.68 34.09 6.49
C MET A 1 80.74 32.88 6.28
N ASN A 2 80.22 32.28 7.37
CA ASN A 2 79.46 31.01 7.31
C ASN A 2 78.05 31.14 7.91
N LEU A 3 77.88 31.93 8.98
CA LEU A 3 76.59 32.09 9.68
C LEU A 3 75.44 32.62 8.79
N TRP A 4 75.73 33.55 7.88
CA TRP A 4 74.73 34.09 6.95
C TRP A 4 74.29 33.09 5.88
N ASN A 5 75.17 32.16 5.48
CA ASN A 5 74.82 31.08 4.54
C ASN A 5 74.03 29.99 5.26
N ASP A 6 74.42 29.61 6.48
CA ASP A 6 73.70 28.64 7.30
C ASP A 6 72.27 29.12 7.61
N LEU A 7 72.09 30.41 7.92
CA LEU A 7 70.78 31.00 8.17
C LEU A 7 69.91 31.01 6.90
N ARG A 8 70.51 31.30 5.73
CA ARG A 8 69.79 31.24 4.44
C ARG A 8 69.34 29.82 4.09
N ILE A 9 70.18 28.81 4.33
CA ILE A 9 69.87 27.40 4.10
C ILE A 9 68.75 26.92 5.04
N PHE A 10 68.76 27.37 6.29
CA PHE A 10 67.68 27.09 7.24
C PHE A 10 66.33 27.66 6.77
N PHE A 11 66.29 28.93 6.37
CA PHE A 11 65.06 29.55 5.88
C PHE A 11 64.52 28.92 4.59
N THR A 12 65.37 28.54 3.64
CA THR A 12 64.92 27.81 2.45
C THR A 12 64.35 26.45 2.79
N PHE A 13 64.94 25.70 3.75
CA PHE A 13 64.37 24.43 4.20
C PHE A 13 62.99 24.61 4.84
N VAL A 14 62.81 25.63 5.68
CA VAL A 14 61.52 25.95 6.30
C VAL A 14 60.47 26.31 5.26
N ILE A 15 60.81 27.08 4.23
CA ILE A 15 59.89 27.44 3.14
C ILE A 15 59.50 26.21 2.34
N ILE A 16 60.44 25.32 2.02
CA ILE A 16 60.16 24.06 1.32
C ILE A 16 59.23 23.18 2.15
N LEU A 17 59.48 23.05 3.45
CA LEU A 17 58.63 22.28 4.36
C LEU A 17 57.21 22.85 4.42
N ALA A 18 57.08 24.18 4.55
CA ALA A 18 55.78 24.86 4.56
C ALA A 18 55.03 24.66 3.24
N PHE A 19 55.72 24.72 2.10
CA PHE A 19 55.14 24.48 0.78
C PHE A 19 54.61 23.05 0.65
N ILE A 20 55.38 22.04 1.10
CA ILE A 20 54.95 20.63 1.12
C ILE A 20 53.70 20.45 2.00
N LEU A 21 53.67 21.07 3.18
CA LEU A 21 52.51 21.00 4.07
C LEU A 21 51.26 21.64 3.45
N ILE A 22 51.38 22.76 2.74
CA ILE A 22 50.26 23.39 2.02
C ILE A 22 49.74 22.47 0.92
N LEU A 23 50.63 21.81 0.16
CA LEU A 23 50.22 20.85 -0.87
C LEU A 23 49.47 19.65 -0.26
N ILE A 24 49.98 19.10 0.85
CA ILE A 24 49.31 18.02 1.58
C ILE A 24 47.94 18.47 2.09
N GLN A 25 47.87 19.66 2.70
CA GLN A 25 46.61 20.20 3.22
C GLN A 25 45.59 20.45 2.11
N SER A 26 46.02 21.00 0.97
CA SER A 26 45.18 21.20 -0.21
C SER A 26 44.60 19.87 -0.73
N ARG A 27 45.44 18.83 -0.84
CA ARG A 27 45.00 17.48 -1.27
C ARG A 27 44.06 16.83 -0.28
N ARG A 28 44.34 16.96 1.02
CA ARG A 28 43.44 16.46 2.07
C ARG A 28 42.08 17.14 2.01
N SER A 29 42.06 18.47 1.83
CA SER A 29 40.80 19.23 1.71
C SER A 29 39.98 18.77 0.51
N GLU A 30 40.62 18.51 -0.64
CA GLU A 30 39.95 18.00 -1.85
C GLU A 30 39.36 16.60 -1.61
N LEU A 31 40.11 15.70 -0.97
CA LEU A 31 39.65 14.35 -0.67
C LEU A 31 38.46 14.35 0.29
N ILE A 32 38.53 15.13 1.37
CA ILE A 32 37.43 15.25 2.34
C ILE A 32 36.17 15.77 1.65
N ALA A 33 36.29 16.80 0.81
CA ALA A 33 35.15 17.35 0.08
C ALA A 33 34.51 16.31 -0.88
N ARG A 34 35.34 15.50 -1.57
CA ARG A 34 34.84 14.42 -2.44
C ARG A 34 34.14 13.31 -1.63
N PHE A 35 34.73 12.90 -0.51
CA PHE A 35 34.09 11.90 0.36
C PHE A 35 32.78 12.40 0.95
N ASP A 36 32.74 13.65 1.43
CA ASP A 36 31.52 14.30 1.93
C ASP A 36 30.43 14.34 0.85
N PHE A 37 30.79 14.67 -0.40
CA PHE A 37 29.86 14.64 -1.52
C PHE A 37 29.31 13.24 -1.80
N ILE A 38 30.17 12.22 -1.82
CA ILE A 38 29.76 10.82 -2.03
C ILE A 38 28.83 10.35 -0.90
N TRP A 39 29.16 10.64 0.35
CA TRP A 39 28.31 10.29 1.49
C TRP A 39 26.98 11.01 1.46
N LYS A 40 26.94 12.29 1.07
CA LYS A 40 25.68 13.00 0.86
C LYS A 40 24.84 12.37 -0.24
N LEU A 41 25.45 11.98 -1.36
CA LEU A 41 24.75 11.27 -2.43
C LEU A 41 24.21 9.92 -1.95
N GLN A 42 25.02 9.16 -1.22
CA GLN A 42 24.60 7.87 -0.66
C GLN A 42 23.46 8.03 0.34
N ALA A 43 23.54 9.00 1.25
CA ALA A 43 22.46 9.29 2.20
C ALA A 43 21.16 9.72 1.52
N LEU A 44 21.24 10.48 0.42
CA LEU A 44 20.08 10.84 -0.38
C LEU A 44 19.47 9.63 -1.09
N ASP A 45 20.30 8.74 -1.61
CA ASP A 45 19.85 7.52 -2.29
C ASP A 45 19.20 6.55 -1.30
N GLU A 46 19.84 6.31 -0.16
CA GLU A 46 19.29 5.54 0.96
C GLU A 46 17.95 6.12 1.44
N GLY A 47 17.83 7.45 1.50
CA GLY A 47 16.56 8.13 1.82
C GLY A 47 15.45 7.83 0.80
N ARG A 48 15.75 7.88 -0.50
CA ARG A 48 14.77 7.53 -1.55
C ARG A 48 14.39 6.06 -1.52
N GLU A 49 15.36 5.17 -1.31
CA GLU A 49 15.07 3.74 -1.18
C GLU A 49 14.18 3.47 0.04
N MET A 50 14.45 4.14 1.16
CA MET A 50 13.64 4.05 2.36
C MET A 50 12.20 4.51 2.10
N GLU A 51 12.00 5.65 1.44
CA GLU A 51 10.66 6.13 1.04
C GLU A 51 9.94 5.12 0.13
N LYS A 52 10.63 4.58 -0.88
CA LYS A 52 10.04 3.59 -1.79
C LYS A 52 9.63 2.32 -1.05
N ARG A 53 10.49 1.81 -0.15
CA ARG A 53 10.18 0.64 0.69
C ARG A 53 9.00 0.92 1.62
N HIS A 54 8.94 2.11 2.23
CA HIS A 54 7.80 2.50 3.05
C HIS A 54 6.49 2.59 2.27
N ALA A 55 6.50 3.18 1.08
CA ALA A 55 5.32 3.27 0.22
C ALA A 55 4.82 1.87 -0.20
N GLN A 56 5.74 0.98 -0.57
CA GLN A 56 5.41 -0.42 -0.92
C GLN A 56 4.84 -1.18 0.27
N ASN A 57 5.47 -1.08 1.45
CA ASN A 57 4.99 -1.74 2.67
C ASN A 57 3.60 -1.22 3.06
N ARG A 58 3.39 0.09 3.01
CA ARG A 58 2.09 0.71 3.29
C ARG A 58 0.99 0.22 2.33
N ALA A 59 1.27 0.14 1.04
CA ALA A 59 0.31 -0.37 0.07
C ALA A 59 -0.09 -1.83 0.34
N VAL A 60 0.86 -2.68 0.76
CA VAL A 60 0.57 -4.06 1.16
C VAL A 60 -0.28 -4.10 2.42
N LEU A 61 0.04 -3.26 3.42
CA LEU A 61 -0.71 -3.19 4.67
C LEU A 61 -2.16 -2.73 4.44
N GLU A 62 -2.37 -1.72 3.60
CA GLU A 62 -3.72 -1.20 3.28
C GLU A 62 -4.56 -2.21 2.48
N ASN A 63 -3.94 -3.20 1.82
CA ASN A 63 -4.66 -4.30 1.16
C ASN A 63 -5.09 -5.42 2.13
N ILE A 64 -4.44 -5.55 3.29
CA ILE A 64 -4.69 -6.62 4.26
C ILE A 64 -5.54 -6.12 5.43
N LEU A 65 -5.33 -4.86 5.83
CA LEU A 65 -5.95 -4.24 6.99
C LEU A 65 -6.71 -2.98 6.57
N PRO A 66 -7.88 -2.72 7.16
CA PRO A 66 -8.53 -1.42 7.05
C PRO A 66 -7.57 -0.31 7.49
N ALA A 67 -7.64 0.86 6.83
CA ALA A 67 -6.68 1.95 7.04
C ALA A 67 -6.51 2.37 8.52
N HIS A 68 -7.60 2.39 9.29
CA HIS A 68 -7.57 2.77 10.71
C HIS A 68 -6.86 1.74 11.59
N VAL A 69 -6.95 0.45 11.24
CA VAL A 69 -6.25 -0.64 11.93
C VAL A 69 -4.77 -0.64 11.55
N ALA A 70 -4.45 -0.36 10.28
CA ALA A 70 -3.08 -0.20 9.83
C ALA A 70 -2.36 0.92 10.60
N GLU A 71 -2.99 2.08 10.78
CA GLU A 71 -2.45 3.17 11.60
C GLU A 71 -2.21 2.75 13.06
N TYR A 72 -3.11 1.96 13.64
CA TYR A 72 -2.97 1.48 15.01
C TYR A 72 -1.67 0.67 15.20
N PHE A 73 -1.35 -0.22 14.26
CA PHE A 73 -0.13 -1.05 14.31
C PHE A 73 1.14 -0.29 13.92
N LEU A 74 1.03 0.74 13.07
CA LEU A 74 2.19 1.54 12.63
C LEU A 74 2.68 2.55 13.70
N ARG A 75 1.85 2.90 14.69
CA ARG A 75 2.21 3.91 15.72
C ARG A 75 3.18 3.40 16.78
N GLU A 76 3.24 2.10 17.04
CA GLU A 76 4.15 1.51 18.02
C GLU A 76 4.81 0.25 17.47
N ASN A 77 6.15 0.27 17.37
CA ASN A 77 6.97 -0.79 16.76
C ASN A 77 6.89 -2.16 17.46
N GLU A 78 6.25 -2.28 18.63
CA GLU A 78 6.28 -3.51 19.46
C GLU A 78 4.89 -3.96 19.96
N ARG A 79 3.80 -3.61 19.25
CA ARG A 79 2.48 -4.17 19.59
C ARG A 79 2.34 -5.60 19.08
N THR A 80 2.53 -6.57 19.99
CA THR A 80 2.25 -7.99 19.73
C THR A 80 0.82 -8.40 20.11
N GLU A 81 0.06 -7.50 20.72
CA GLU A 81 -1.31 -7.77 21.18
C GLU A 81 -2.33 -7.70 20.03
N LEU A 82 -3.37 -8.54 20.12
CA LEU A 82 -4.48 -8.58 19.15
C LEU A 82 -5.29 -7.28 19.20
N TYR A 83 -5.67 -6.75 18.04
CA TYR A 83 -6.57 -5.60 17.94
C TYR A 83 -8.02 -6.04 18.16
N SER A 84 -8.74 -5.36 19.06
CA SER A 84 -10.18 -5.52 19.21
C SER A 84 -10.83 -4.18 19.57
N GLU A 85 -11.98 -3.90 18.96
CA GLU A 85 -12.74 -2.67 19.21
C GLU A 85 -14.25 -2.98 19.16
N ALA A 86 -14.99 -2.54 20.18
CA ALA A 86 -16.44 -2.68 20.21
C ALA A 86 -17.11 -1.57 19.37
N ARG A 87 -18.16 -1.95 18.64
CA ARG A 87 -18.96 -1.04 17.81
C ARG A 87 -20.45 -1.22 18.13
N ASP A 88 -21.10 -0.12 18.50
CA ASP A 88 -22.53 -0.13 18.84
C ASP A 88 -23.42 -0.08 17.59
N ASN A 89 -22.97 0.61 16.54
CA ASN A 89 -23.73 0.86 15.31
C ASN A 89 -22.94 0.38 14.08
N ALA A 90 -23.14 -0.89 13.70
CA ALA A 90 -22.57 -1.48 12.50
C ALA A 90 -23.67 -2.18 11.68
N ALA A 91 -23.54 -2.15 10.36
CA ALA A 91 -24.41 -2.90 9.45
C ALA A 91 -23.58 -3.88 8.63
N ILE A 92 -24.04 -5.11 8.50
CA ILE A 92 -23.35 -6.18 7.77
C ILE A 92 -24.29 -6.69 6.67
N VAL A 93 -23.75 -6.91 5.47
CA VAL A 93 -24.49 -7.46 4.33
C VAL A 93 -23.79 -8.69 3.78
N PHE A 94 -24.59 -9.69 3.40
CA PHE A 94 -24.13 -10.91 2.75
C PHE A 94 -24.81 -11.02 1.38
N ILE A 95 -24.09 -10.74 0.31
CA ILE A 95 -24.61 -10.86 -1.06
C ILE A 95 -24.14 -12.19 -1.64
N THR A 96 -25.01 -13.18 -1.73
CA THR A 96 -24.71 -14.49 -2.32
C THR A 96 -25.24 -14.57 -3.75
N ILE A 97 -24.37 -14.93 -4.70
CA ILE A 97 -24.79 -15.33 -6.04
C ILE A 97 -25.40 -16.72 -5.96
N THR A 98 -26.69 -16.84 -6.26
CA THR A 98 -27.43 -18.10 -6.20
C THR A 98 -27.28 -18.89 -7.49
N GLU A 99 -27.43 -20.22 -7.40
CA GLU A 99 -27.42 -21.15 -8.53
C GLU A 99 -26.11 -21.23 -9.31
N PHE A 100 -25.04 -20.62 -8.78
CA PHE A 100 -23.71 -20.70 -9.37
C PHE A 100 -23.15 -22.14 -9.35
N ASP A 101 -23.57 -22.95 -8.37
CA ASP A 101 -23.27 -24.37 -8.29
C ASP A 101 -23.80 -25.17 -9.48
N LYS A 102 -24.96 -24.78 -10.03
CA LYS A 102 -25.53 -25.41 -11.24
C LYS A 102 -24.83 -24.95 -12.52
N PHE A 103 -24.31 -23.73 -12.51
CA PHE A 103 -23.50 -23.17 -13.60
C PHE A 103 -22.09 -23.76 -13.62
N TYR A 104 -21.54 -24.08 -12.45
CA TYR A 104 -20.22 -24.66 -12.31
C TYR A 104 -20.19 -26.10 -12.83
N MET A 105 -19.49 -26.32 -13.94
CA MET A 105 -19.26 -27.64 -14.51
C MET A 105 -17.77 -27.87 -14.77
N GLU A 106 -17.23 -28.91 -14.13
CA GLU A 106 -15.86 -29.41 -14.34
C GLU A 106 -15.84 -30.37 -15.53
N LEU A 107 -15.66 -29.81 -16.73
CA LEU A 107 -15.53 -30.55 -17.98
C LEU A 107 -14.19 -30.18 -18.64
N ASP A 108 -13.56 -31.12 -19.35
CA ASP A 108 -12.34 -30.86 -20.14
C ASP A 108 -12.55 -29.70 -21.14
N ALA A 109 -13.77 -29.58 -21.69
CA ALA A 109 -14.16 -28.50 -22.60
C ALA A 109 -14.23 -27.11 -21.93
N ASN A 110 -14.31 -27.05 -20.60
CA ASN A 110 -14.41 -25.83 -19.81
C ASN A 110 -13.14 -25.57 -18.97
N ASN A 111 -12.00 -26.12 -19.40
CA ASN A 111 -10.73 -26.09 -18.68
C ASN A 111 -10.91 -26.50 -17.20
N GLU A 112 -11.61 -27.60 -16.93
CA GLU A 112 -11.85 -28.11 -15.56
C GLU A 112 -12.56 -27.10 -14.63
N GLY A 113 -13.41 -26.22 -15.18
CA GLY A 113 -14.19 -25.25 -14.40
C GLY A 113 -13.50 -23.89 -14.16
N VAL A 114 -12.27 -23.71 -14.66
CA VAL A 114 -11.50 -22.46 -14.53
C VAL A 114 -12.23 -21.27 -15.16
N GLU A 115 -12.89 -21.46 -16.29
CA GLU A 115 -13.64 -20.37 -16.95
C GLU A 115 -14.86 -19.93 -16.13
N CYS A 116 -15.51 -20.84 -15.39
CA CYS A 116 -16.57 -20.46 -14.45
C CYS A 116 -16.02 -19.57 -13.34
N LEU A 117 -14.85 -19.93 -12.79
CA LEU A 117 -14.18 -19.12 -11.76
C LEU A 117 -13.70 -17.77 -12.29
N ARG A 118 -13.29 -17.69 -13.57
CA ARG A 118 -12.95 -16.42 -14.22
C ARG A 118 -14.17 -15.50 -14.28
N LEU A 119 -15.32 -16.01 -14.70
CA LEU A 119 -16.57 -15.25 -14.70
C LEU A 119 -16.96 -14.79 -13.29
N LEU A 120 -16.82 -15.66 -12.28
CA LEU A 120 -17.06 -15.26 -10.89
C LEU A 120 -16.15 -14.11 -10.47
N ASN A 121 -14.85 -14.19 -10.78
CA ASN A 121 -13.90 -13.12 -10.48
C ASN A 121 -14.24 -11.81 -11.20
N GLU A 122 -14.75 -11.87 -12.44
CA GLU A 122 -15.24 -10.69 -13.15
C GLU A 122 -16.45 -10.06 -12.45
N ILE A 123 -17.43 -10.86 -12.02
CA ILE A 123 -18.58 -10.35 -11.25
C ILE A 123 -18.12 -9.70 -9.94
N ILE A 124 -17.19 -10.33 -9.22
CA ILE A 124 -16.65 -9.79 -7.96
C ILE A 124 -15.86 -8.49 -8.22
N ALA A 125 -15.09 -8.42 -9.31
CA ALA A 125 -14.39 -7.20 -9.69
C ALA A 125 -15.35 -6.05 -10.01
N ASP A 126 -16.47 -6.33 -10.69
CA ASP A 126 -17.51 -5.33 -10.93
C ASP A 126 -18.18 -4.87 -9.63
N PHE A 127 -18.36 -5.76 -8.65
CA PHE A 127 -18.86 -5.40 -7.32
C PHE A 127 -17.87 -4.48 -6.58
N ASP A 128 -16.59 -4.81 -6.63
CA ASP A 128 -15.51 -3.99 -6.06
C ASP A 128 -15.45 -2.61 -6.74
N MET A 129 -15.69 -2.54 -8.06
CA MET A 129 -15.79 -1.27 -8.79
C MET A 129 -16.99 -0.44 -8.30
N GLN A 130 -18.16 -1.03 -8.07
CA GLN A 130 -19.28 -0.29 -7.48
C GLN A 130 -18.94 0.21 -6.07
N LEU A 131 -18.30 -0.63 -5.24
CA LEU A 131 -17.93 -0.26 -3.87
C LEU A 131 -16.96 0.94 -3.83
N SER A 132 -16.11 1.09 -4.85
CA SER A 132 -15.13 2.18 -4.95
C SER A 132 -15.74 3.58 -5.18
N CYS A 133 -17.05 3.67 -5.49
CA CYS A 133 -17.73 4.94 -5.69
C CYS A 133 -17.81 5.76 -4.38
N GLU A 134 -17.70 7.09 -4.47
CA GLU A 134 -17.66 7.98 -3.29
C GLU A 134 -18.89 7.83 -2.37
N GLU A 135 -20.05 7.51 -2.93
CA GLU A 135 -21.30 7.27 -2.19
C GLU A 135 -21.18 6.08 -1.20
N PHE A 136 -20.36 5.09 -1.53
CA PHE A 136 -20.20 3.86 -0.74
C PHE A 136 -18.90 3.81 0.06
N LYS A 137 -18.17 4.93 0.16
CA LYS A 137 -16.89 5.03 0.91
C LYS A 137 -17.00 4.63 2.39
N CYS A 138 -18.20 4.64 2.96
CA CYS A 138 -18.45 4.21 4.34
C CYS A 138 -18.65 2.70 4.50
N ILE A 139 -18.66 1.94 3.41
CA ILE A 139 -18.79 0.49 3.35
C ILE A 139 -17.42 -0.11 3.06
N GLU A 140 -17.02 -1.06 3.90
CA GLU A 140 -15.78 -1.81 3.76
C GLU A 140 -16.11 -3.25 3.34
N LYS A 141 -15.44 -3.76 2.32
CA LYS A 141 -15.46 -5.19 2.01
C LYS A 141 -14.73 -5.96 3.11
N ILE A 142 -15.38 -6.96 3.70
CA ILE A 142 -14.75 -7.82 4.69
C ILE A 142 -14.00 -8.94 3.98
N LYS A 143 -14.68 -9.68 3.12
CA LYS A 143 -14.10 -10.78 2.33
C LYS A 143 -15.10 -11.32 1.31
N THR A 144 -14.60 -12.14 0.41
CA THR A 144 -15.41 -13.03 -0.41
C THR A 144 -15.30 -14.45 0.13
N ILE A 145 -16.41 -15.16 0.28
CA ILE A 145 -16.44 -16.57 0.68
C ILE A 145 -17.19 -17.34 -0.40
N SER A 146 -16.48 -18.13 -1.21
CA SER A 146 -17.06 -18.82 -2.37
C SER A 146 -17.83 -17.81 -3.26
N THR A 147 -19.14 -17.93 -3.38
CA THR A 147 -20.02 -17.05 -4.16
C THR A 147 -20.64 -15.91 -3.36
N THR A 148 -20.26 -15.75 -2.09
CA THR A 148 -20.80 -14.74 -1.18
C THR A 148 -19.83 -13.58 -0.98
N TYR A 149 -20.29 -12.38 -1.31
CA TYR A 149 -19.62 -11.10 -1.06
C TYR A 149 -20.07 -10.55 0.29
N MET A 150 -19.13 -10.38 1.23
CA MET A 150 -19.41 -9.86 2.57
C MET A 150 -18.84 -8.46 2.71
N ALA A 151 -19.69 -7.52 3.12
CA ALA A 151 -19.30 -6.14 3.38
C ALA A 151 -19.98 -5.62 4.65
N ALA A 152 -19.43 -4.57 5.23
CA ALA A 152 -20.00 -3.92 6.40
C ALA A 152 -19.74 -2.41 6.41
N SER A 153 -20.62 -1.67 7.08
CA SER A 153 -20.49 -0.23 7.30
C SER A 153 -20.56 0.09 8.79
N GLY A 154 -20.14 1.30 9.16
CA GLY A 154 -20.06 1.71 10.57
C GLY A 154 -18.81 1.19 11.29
N LEU A 155 -17.79 0.74 10.55
CA LEU A 155 -16.55 0.19 11.11
C LEU A 155 -15.54 1.28 11.51
N PHE A 156 -15.66 2.51 10.99
CA PHE A 156 -14.73 3.60 11.24
C PHE A 156 -15.46 4.90 11.62
N GLY A 157 -14.90 5.61 12.61
CA GLY A 157 -15.41 6.90 13.07
C GLY A 157 -16.65 6.79 13.97
N LYS A 158 -17.05 7.91 14.59
CA LYS A 158 -18.31 7.99 15.33
C LYS A 158 -19.45 8.17 14.34
N VAL A 159 -20.20 7.10 14.12
CA VAL A 159 -21.38 7.12 13.25
C VAL A 159 -22.61 7.43 14.11
N ASN A 160 -22.98 8.71 14.13
CA ASN A 160 -24.14 9.19 14.89
C ASN A 160 -25.45 9.13 14.08
N ASP A 161 -25.35 8.90 12.77
CA ASP A 161 -26.48 8.93 11.84
C ASP A 161 -26.61 7.59 11.10
N GLN A 162 -27.84 7.23 10.71
CA GLN A 162 -28.15 5.96 10.03
C GLN A 162 -27.80 5.97 8.53
N SER A 163 -27.18 7.04 8.03
CA SER A 163 -26.72 7.16 6.64
C SER A 163 -25.85 5.98 6.17
N HIS A 164 -25.01 5.42 7.04
CA HIS A 164 -24.19 4.24 6.69
C HIS A 164 -25.03 2.97 6.42
N VAL A 165 -26.19 2.83 7.08
CA VAL A 165 -27.14 1.73 6.84
C VAL A 165 -27.85 1.95 5.52
N VAL A 166 -28.27 3.19 5.25
CA VAL A 166 -28.88 3.57 3.97
C VAL A 166 -27.92 3.29 2.81
N ALA A 167 -26.64 3.63 2.96
CA ALA A 167 -25.61 3.32 1.96
C ALA A 167 -25.52 1.82 1.66
N VAL A 168 -25.59 0.95 2.68
CA VAL A 168 -25.58 -0.52 2.49
C VAL A 168 -26.79 -0.99 1.69
N VAL A 169 -27.98 -0.44 1.96
CA VAL A 169 -29.19 -0.78 1.20
C VAL A 169 -29.10 -0.28 -0.24
N LEU A 170 -28.60 0.95 -0.46
CA LEU A 170 -28.38 1.49 -1.81
C LEU A 170 -27.35 0.68 -2.59
N PHE A 171 -26.28 0.26 -1.93
CA PHE A 171 -25.28 -0.63 -2.52
C PHE A 171 -25.90 -1.98 -2.93
N ALA A 172 -26.70 -2.59 -2.06
CA ALA A 172 -27.43 -3.82 -2.39
C ALA A 172 -28.34 -3.65 -3.63
N ILE A 173 -29.09 -2.55 -3.71
CA ILE A 173 -29.92 -2.22 -4.87
C ILE A 173 -29.06 -2.04 -6.13
N ARG A 174 -27.90 -1.40 -6.00
CA ARG A 174 -26.96 -1.20 -7.11
C ARG A 174 -26.44 -2.53 -7.66
N LEU A 175 -26.08 -3.47 -6.78
CA LEU A 175 -25.64 -4.81 -7.19
C LEU A 175 -26.77 -5.63 -7.83
N LEU A 176 -28.00 -5.50 -7.35
CA LEU A 176 -29.18 -6.11 -8.00
C LEU A 176 -29.45 -5.58 -9.40
N ALA A 177 -29.13 -4.31 -9.67
CA ALA A 177 -29.20 -3.76 -11.03
C ALA A 177 -28.03 -4.25 -11.89
N LEU A 178 -26.82 -4.29 -11.32
CA LEU A 178 -25.61 -4.74 -11.99
C LEU A 178 -25.72 -6.21 -12.44
N ILE A 179 -26.22 -7.11 -11.61
CA ILE A 179 -26.36 -8.53 -11.98
C ILE A 179 -27.31 -8.72 -13.16
N LYS A 180 -28.36 -7.89 -13.26
CA LYS A 180 -29.28 -7.92 -14.41
C LYS A 180 -28.56 -7.53 -15.70
N HIS A 181 -27.74 -6.49 -15.64
CA HIS A 181 -26.91 -6.08 -16.77
C HIS A 181 -25.88 -7.16 -17.17
N ILE A 182 -25.26 -7.82 -16.19
CA ILE A 182 -24.32 -8.93 -16.45
C ILE A 182 -25.05 -10.11 -17.11
N ASN A 183 -26.26 -10.46 -16.66
CA ASN A 183 -27.06 -11.52 -17.26
C ASN A 183 -27.38 -11.25 -18.74
N GLU A 184 -27.69 -10.00 -19.09
CA GLU A 184 -27.95 -9.60 -20.48
C GLU A 184 -26.74 -9.79 -21.39
N HIS A 185 -25.52 -9.59 -20.88
CA HIS A 185 -24.28 -9.66 -21.67
C HIS A 185 -23.61 -11.03 -21.66
N SER A 186 -23.85 -11.82 -20.61
CA SER A 186 -23.22 -13.14 -20.41
C SER A 186 -24.09 -14.33 -20.85
N PHE A 187 -25.33 -14.09 -21.28
CA PHE A 187 -26.33 -15.13 -21.59
C PHE A 187 -26.58 -16.12 -20.43
N ASN A 188 -26.35 -15.66 -19.21
CA ASN A 188 -26.61 -16.41 -17.98
C ASN A 188 -27.78 -15.79 -17.21
N ASN A 189 -28.28 -16.51 -16.21
CA ASN A 189 -29.37 -16.03 -15.34
C ASN A 189 -28.99 -16.17 -13.87
N PHE A 190 -28.00 -15.40 -13.45
CA PHE A 190 -27.62 -15.34 -12.04
C PHE A 190 -28.63 -14.50 -11.25
N ASN A 191 -28.82 -14.86 -9.99
CA ASN A 191 -29.63 -14.09 -9.07
C ASN A 191 -28.83 -13.80 -7.80
N LEU A 192 -29.21 -12.74 -7.07
CA LEU A 192 -28.57 -12.39 -5.80
C LEU A 192 -29.55 -12.60 -4.65
N ARG A 193 -29.04 -13.21 -3.58
CA ARG A 193 -29.67 -13.22 -2.27
C ARG A 193 -28.88 -12.29 -1.35
N ILE A 194 -29.56 -11.32 -0.74
CA ILE A 194 -28.99 -10.30 0.14
C ILE A 194 -29.63 -10.41 1.52
#